data_AF-A0AAV0X2W5-F1
#
_entry.id   AF-A0AAV0X2W5-F1
#
_cell.length_a   1.000
_cell.length_b   1.000
_cell.length_c   1.000
_cell.angle_alpha   90.00
_cell.angle_beta   90.00
_cell.angle_gamma   90.00
#
_symmetry.space_group_name_H-M   'P 1'
#
loop_
_entity.id
_entity.type
_entity.pdbx_description
1 polymer ?
#
loop_
_entity_poly.entity_id
_entity_poly.type
_entity_poly.pdbx_seq_one_letter_code
_entity_poly.pdbx_strand_id
1 'polypeptide(L)'
;MPEPTKEVWIQTAEGFYNNANFPNCLGAVDGKHIRIINPAKSGSDYFNYKHFFSIILMALVDSNYCFLSIDVGAYGREGDPNIFKKSPLGKKLYDRQLDIPLPKKLPNDDDGVEQPFVIVGDETFALHENLLRRYPRKI
;
A
#
# COMPACT_ATOMS: atom_id res chain seq x y z
N MET A 1 5.58 -10.81 -9.51
CA MET A 1 5.18 -11.61 -8.33
C MET A 1 3.81 -12.21 -8.63
N PRO A 2 3.46 -13.38 -8.08
CA PRO A 2 2.09 -13.89 -8.20
C PRO A 2 1.12 -12.92 -7.57
N GLU A 3 -0.09 -12.85 -8.11
CA GLU A 3 -1.15 -12.03 -7.54
C GLU A 3 -1.66 -12.67 -6.24
N PRO A 4 -1.86 -11.90 -5.16
CA PRO A 4 -2.39 -12.44 -3.92
C PRO A 4 -3.80 -13.01 -4.12
N THR A 5 -4.03 -14.22 -3.62
CA THR A 5 -5.36 -14.84 -3.62
C THR A 5 -6.16 -14.41 -2.40
N LYS A 6 -7.46 -14.72 -2.40
CA LYS A 6 -8.32 -14.51 -1.23
C LYS A 6 -7.77 -15.13 0.05
N GLU A 7 -7.15 -16.32 -0.04
CA GLU A 7 -6.54 -17.00 1.10
C GLU A 7 -5.34 -16.22 1.64
N VAL A 8 -4.50 -15.66 0.76
CA VAL A 8 -3.37 -14.81 1.15
C VAL A 8 -3.87 -13.55 1.87
N TRP A 9 -4.97 -12.96 1.40
CA TRP A 9 -5.59 -11.81 2.06
C TRP A 9 -6.10 -12.13 3.46
N ILE A 10 -6.78 -13.26 3.62
CA ILE A 10 -7.30 -13.71 4.93
C ILE A 10 -6.12 -13.98 5.88
N GLN A 11 -5.09 -14.70 5.44
CA GLN A 11 -3.90 -14.98 6.24
C GLN A 11 -3.19 -13.70 6.68
N THR A 12 -3.07 -12.73 5.76
CA THR A 12 -2.46 -11.43 6.08
C THR A 12 -3.28 -10.68 7.14
N ALA A 13 -4.61 -10.66 7.01
CA ALA A 13 -5.49 -10.00 7.97
C ALA A 13 -5.44 -10.65 9.36
N GLU A 14 -5.42 -11.97 9.43
CA GLU A 14 -5.22 -12.69 10.69
C GLU A 14 -3.87 -12.37 11.32
N GLY A 15 -2.81 -12.31 10.51
CA GLY A 15 -1.47 -11.96 10.97
C GLY A 15 -1.39 -10.53 11.53
N PHE A 16 -1.98 -9.53 10.88
CA PHE A 16 -2.05 -8.16 11.40
C PHE A 16 -2.91 -8.06 12.66
N TYR A 17 -3.99 -8.84 12.75
CA TYR A 17 -4.78 -8.91 13.98
C TYR A 17 -3.95 -9.47 15.14
N ASN A 18 -3.24 -10.57 14.93
CA ASN A 18 -2.42 -11.20 15.97
C ASN A 18 -1.20 -10.36 16.37
N ASN A 19 -0.54 -9.70 15.41
CA ASN A 19 0.72 -9.00 15.65
C ASN A 19 0.54 -7.53 16.04
N ALA A 20 -0.54 -6.89 15.60
CA ALA A 20 -0.75 -5.45 15.75
C ALA A 20 -2.15 -5.07 16.26
N ASN A 21 -3.00 -6.06 16.61
CA ASN A 21 -4.40 -5.86 17.01
C ASN A 21 -5.20 -5.03 16.00
N PHE A 22 -4.87 -5.17 14.71
CA PHE A 22 -5.52 -4.46 13.61
C PHE A 22 -6.29 -5.47 12.73
N PRO A 23 -7.60 -5.66 12.97
CA PRO A 23 -8.41 -6.60 12.19
C PRO A 23 -8.60 -6.11 10.74
N ASN A 24 -8.89 -7.05 9.83
CA ASN A 24 -9.21 -6.79 8.42
C ASN A 24 -8.11 -6.03 7.63
N CYS A 25 -6.84 -6.07 8.07
CA CYS A 25 -5.73 -5.44 7.35
C CYS A 25 -5.17 -6.35 6.24
N LEU A 26 -5.16 -5.88 5.01
CA LEU A 26 -4.64 -6.62 3.85
C LEU A 26 -3.14 -6.42 3.61
N GLY A 27 -2.51 -5.54 4.36
CA GLY A 27 -1.10 -5.20 4.18
C GLY A 27 -0.83 -3.72 4.42
N ALA A 28 0.46 -3.40 4.55
CA ALA A 28 0.94 -2.04 4.63
C ALA A 28 1.63 -1.64 3.32
N VAL A 29 1.26 -0.49 2.77
CA VAL A 29 1.84 0.05 1.53
C VAL A 29 2.69 1.27 1.82
N ASP A 30 3.88 1.32 1.22
CA ASP A 30 4.76 2.49 1.27
C ASP A 30 5.70 2.56 0.05
N GLY A 31 6.19 3.77 -0.21
CA GLY A 31 7.19 4.06 -1.23
C GLY A 31 8.60 4.15 -0.66
N LYS A 32 9.57 3.57 -1.36
CA LYS A 32 10.99 3.65 -1.00
C LYS A 32 11.81 4.21 -2.15
N HIS A 33 12.53 5.30 -1.88
CA HIS A 33 13.57 5.80 -2.78
C HIS A 33 14.78 4.84 -2.81
N ILE A 34 15.15 4.41 -4.00
CA ILE A 34 16.37 3.68 -4.31
C ILE A 34 17.30 4.64 -5.06
N ARG A 35 18.46 4.92 -4.47
CA ARG A 35 19.45 5.85 -5.03
C ARG A 35 20.03 5.32 -6.33
N ILE A 36 20.13 6.18 -7.33
CA ILE A 36 20.73 5.88 -8.64
C ILE A 36 21.74 6.96 -9.02
N ILE A 37 22.54 6.66 -10.04
CA ILE A 37 23.28 7.69 -10.79
C ILE A 37 22.29 8.36 -11.73
N ASN A 38 22.37 9.69 -11.86
CA ASN A 38 21.51 10.44 -12.77
C ASN A 38 21.60 9.88 -14.20
N PRO A 39 20.49 9.37 -14.78
CA PRO A 39 20.48 8.93 -16.15
C PRO A 39 20.85 10.08 -17.12
N ALA A 40 21.47 9.73 -18.24
CA ALA A 40 21.83 10.74 -19.23
C ALA A 40 20.56 11.40 -19.79
N LYS A 41 20.57 12.74 -19.93
CA LYS A 41 19.48 13.53 -20.51
C LYS A 41 18.14 13.46 -19.77
N SER A 42 18.09 13.06 -18.49
CA SER A 42 16.85 13.01 -17.70
C SER A 42 16.53 14.28 -16.90
N GLY A 43 17.37 15.33 -17.00
CA GLY A 43 17.17 16.56 -16.25
C GLY A 43 17.01 16.29 -14.74
N SER A 44 15.89 16.74 -14.18
CA SER A 44 15.52 16.57 -12.76
C SER A 44 14.49 15.46 -12.51
N ASP A 45 14.17 14.62 -13.50
CA ASP A 45 13.09 13.64 -13.35
C ASP A 45 13.32 12.67 -12.19
N TYR A 46 14.57 12.24 -12.00
CA TYR A 46 14.93 11.35 -10.89
C TYR A 46 15.32 12.10 -9.61
N PHE A 47 15.42 13.43 -9.64
CA PHE A 47 15.87 14.21 -8.49
C PHE A 47 14.73 14.36 -7.46
N ASN A 48 14.95 13.85 -6.25
CA ASN A 48 13.94 13.83 -5.19
C ASN A 48 14.09 14.99 -4.19
N TYR A 49 13.12 15.11 -3.28
CA TYR A 49 13.11 16.11 -2.21
C TYR A 49 14.22 15.95 -1.17
N LYS A 50 14.92 14.81 -1.14
CA LYS A 50 16.07 14.53 -0.27
C LYS A 50 17.41 14.88 -0.94
N HIS A 51 17.38 15.62 -2.05
CA HIS A 51 18.54 16.09 -2.79
C HIS A 51 19.44 14.98 -3.37
N PHE A 52 18.85 13.90 -3.87
CA PHE A 52 19.56 12.88 -4.66
C PHE A 52 18.71 12.30 -5.80
N PHE A 53 19.36 11.65 -6.76
CA PHE A 53 18.67 10.95 -7.86
C PHE A 53 18.20 9.57 -7.42
N SER A 54 16.94 9.23 -7.69
CA SER A 54 16.32 7.98 -7.27
C SER A 54 15.26 7.48 -8.23
N ILE A 55 15.06 6.16 -8.24
CA ILE A 55 13.79 5.54 -8.61
C ILE A 55 13.01 5.19 -7.35
N ILE A 56 11.72 4.95 -7.50
CA ILE A 56 10.85 4.55 -6.39
C ILE A 56 10.48 3.07 -6.54
N LEU A 57 10.58 2.35 -5.42
CA LEU A 57 9.99 1.04 -5.16
C LEU A 57 8.70 1.26 -4.37
N MET A 58 7.56 0.97 -4.96
CA MET A 58 6.28 0.88 -4.26
C MET A 58 6.09 -0.55 -3.79
N ALA A 59 5.85 -0.77 -2.50
CA ALA A 59 5.74 -2.11 -1.95
C ALA A 59 4.52 -2.25 -1.05
N LEU A 60 3.79 -3.35 -1.21
CA LEU A 60 2.79 -3.85 -0.27
C LEU A 60 3.41 -5.04 0.49
N VAL A 61 3.36 -5.00 1.82
CA VAL A 61 3.90 -6.06 2.68
C VAL A 61 2.83 -6.66 3.60
N ASP A 62 3.00 -7.94 3.93
CA ASP A 62 2.18 -8.66 4.91
C ASP A 62 2.62 -8.38 6.36
N SER A 63 1.97 -9.06 7.31
CA SER A 63 2.26 -8.95 8.74
C SER A 63 3.59 -9.57 9.18
N ASN A 64 4.27 -10.30 8.28
CA ASN A 64 5.57 -10.92 8.50
C ASN A 64 6.70 -10.16 7.81
N TYR A 65 6.42 -8.94 7.32
CA TYR A 65 7.34 -8.10 6.56
C TYR A 65 7.75 -8.72 5.21
N CYS A 66 6.98 -9.67 4.68
CA CYS A 66 7.18 -10.24 3.36
C CYS A 66 6.44 -9.42 2.30
N PHE A 67 7.05 -9.26 1.12
CA PHE A 67 6.41 -8.57 0.01
C PHE A 67 5.23 -9.39 -0.53
N LEU A 68 4.07 -8.74 -0.62
CA LEU A 68 2.89 -9.24 -1.36
C LEU A 68 2.88 -8.73 -2.79
N SER A 69 3.34 -7.50 -3.00
CA SER A 69 3.47 -6.90 -4.33
C SER A 69 4.54 -5.82 -4.31
N ILE A 70 5.26 -5.69 -5.43
CA ILE A 70 6.20 -4.59 -5.66
C ILE A 70 6.01 -4.01 -7.06
N ASP A 71 6.24 -2.71 -7.19
CA ASP A 71 6.37 -2.01 -8.46
C ASP A 71 7.60 -1.08 -8.40
N VAL A 72 8.47 -1.14 -9.41
CA VAL A 72 9.78 -0.49 -9.39
C VAL A 72 10.00 0.29 -10.66
N GLY A 73 10.48 1.54 -10.51
CA GLY A 73 10.99 2.33 -11.64
C GLY A 73 10.32 3.68 -11.83
N ALA A 74 9.37 4.04 -10.97
CA ALA A 74 8.80 5.38 -10.99
C ALA A 74 9.87 6.44 -10.70
N TYR A 75 9.68 7.63 -11.28
CA TYR A 75 10.60 8.75 -11.15
C TYR A 75 10.68 9.26 -9.71
N GLY A 76 11.89 9.54 -9.23
CA GLY A 76 12.14 10.01 -7.86
C GLY A 76 11.48 11.33 -7.47
N ARG A 77 11.01 12.11 -8.45
CA ARG A 77 10.22 13.33 -8.21
C ARG A 77 8.74 13.09 -7.96
N GLU A 78 8.22 11.91 -8.33
CA GLU A 78 6.79 11.60 -8.16
C GLU A 78 6.50 11.24 -6.70
N GLY A 79 5.32 11.62 -6.21
CA GLY A 79 4.85 11.25 -4.88
C GLY A 79 4.14 9.89 -4.87
N ASP A 80 4.20 9.22 -3.72
CA ASP A 80 3.66 7.87 -3.50
C ASP A 80 2.20 7.67 -3.93
N PRO A 81 1.26 8.62 -3.72
CA PRO A 81 -0.13 8.42 -4.11
C PRO A 81 -0.32 8.31 -5.63
N ASN A 82 0.45 9.10 -6.38
CA ASN A 82 0.40 9.10 -7.85
C ASN A 82 1.02 7.82 -8.41
N ILE A 83 2.11 7.37 -7.81
CA ILE A 83 2.79 6.13 -8.20
C ILE A 83 1.89 4.93 -7.91
N PHE A 84 1.32 4.87 -6.72
CA PHE A 84 0.42 3.80 -6.32
C PHE A 84 -0.78 3.71 -7.27
N LYS A 85 -1.44 4.83 -7.60
CA LYS A 85 -2.56 4.84 -8.55
C LYS A 85 -2.19 4.34 -9.95
N LYS A 86 -0.96 4.56 -10.41
CA LYS A 86 -0.47 4.09 -11.71
C LYS A 86 0.02 2.63 -11.67
N SER A 87 0.42 2.14 -10.50
CA SER A 87 0.94 0.79 -10.30
C SER A 87 -0.09 -0.29 -10.64
N PRO A 88 0.34 -1.51 -11.03
CA PRO A 88 -0.58 -2.62 -11.30
C PRO A 88 -1.49 -2.93 -10.10
N LEU A 89 -0.94 -2.92 -8.88
CA LEU A 89 -1.69 -3.15 -7.66
C LEU A 89 -2.76 -2.08 -7.43
N GLY A 90 -2.38 -0.81 -7.52
CA GLY A 90 -3.32 0.29 -7.27
C GLY A 90 -4.43 0.34 -8.32
N LYS A 91 -4.14 0.12 -9.60
CA LYS A 91 -5.17 0.01 -10.64
C LYS A 91 -6.19 -1.07 -10.30
N LYS A 92 -5.73 -2.27 -9.96
CA LYS A 92 -6.62 -3.38 -9.58
C LYS A 92 -7.39 -3.11 -8.28
N LEU A 93 -6.81 -2.40 -7.32
CA LEU A 93 -7.52 -1.98 -6.11
C LEU A 93 -8.70 -1.07 -6.46
N TYR A 94 -8.47 -0.04 -7.27
CA TYR A 94 -9.50 0.93 -7.65
C TYR A 94 -10.54 0.33 -8.61
N ASP A 95 -10.14 -0.63 -9.45
CA ASP A 95 -11.03 -1.34 -10.38
C ASP A 95 -11.74 -2.54 -9.73
N ARG A 96 -11.52 -2.80 -8.43
CA ARG A 96 -12.09 -3.92 -7.65
C ARG A 96 -11.76 -5.31 -8.22
N GLN A 97 -10.51 -5.50 -8.64
CA GLN A 97 -10.00 -6.72 -9.29
C GLN A 97 -9.03 -7.54 -8.43
N LEU A 98 -8.86 -7.22 -7.14
CA LEU A 98 -7.91 -7.89 -6.24
C LEU A 98 -8.47 -9.11 -5.49
N ASP A 99 -9.68 -9.58 -5.81
CA ASP A 99 -10.36 -10.69 -5.10
C ASP A 99 -10.36 -10.55 -3.57
N ILE A 100 -10.56 -9.31 -3.10
CA ILE A 100 -10.62 -8.97 -1.68
C ILE A 100 -11.81 -9.70 -1.02
N PRO A 101 -11.67 -10.28 0.18
CA PRO A 101 -12.77 -10.88 0.91
C PRO A 101 -13.93 -9.88 1.13
N LEU A 102 -15.15 -10.41 1.25
CA LEU A 102 -16.30 -9.60 1.62
C LEU A 102 -16.10 -8.97 3.01
N PRO A 103 -16.68 -7.78 3.27
CA PRO A 103 -16.66 -7.15 4.59
C PRO A 103 -17.02 -8.12 5.72
N LYS A 104 -16.40 -7.90 6.89
CA LYS A 104 -16.59 -8.75 8.07
C LYS A 104 -16.73 -7.88 9.33
N LYS A 105 -17.57 -8.30 10.26
CA LYS A 105 -17.66 -7.67 11.59
C LYS A 105 -16.32 -7.71 12.31
N LEU A 106 -16.06 -6.68 13.10
CA LEU A 106 -14.84 -6.62 13.90
C LEU A 106 -14.90 -7.64 15.03
N PRO A 107 -13.74 -8.15 15.51
CA PRO A 107 -13.70 -9.04 16.66
C PRO A 107 -14.33 -8.37 17.89
N ASN A 108 -15.20 -9.13 18.59
CA ASN A 108 -15.97 -8.67 19.76
C ASN A 108 -17.03 -7.58 19.46
N ASP A 109 -17.45 -7.45 18.21
CA ASP A 109 -18.49 -6.52 17.78
C ASP A 109 -19.62 -7.28 17.04
N ASP A 110 -20.23 -8.23 17.74
CA ASP A 110 -21.23 -9.15 17.17
C ASP A 110 -22.50 -8.42 16.69
N ASP A 111 -22.85 -7.29 17.29
CA ASP A 111 -23.96 -6.42 16.88
C ASP A 111 -23.50 -5.27 15.95
N GLY A 112 -22.22 -5.25 15.60
CA GLY A 112 -21.59 -4.22 14.78
C GLY A 112 -21.91 -4.28 13.29
N VAL A 113 -21.52 -3.21 12.59
CA VAL A 113 -21.59 -3.13 11.13
C VAL A 113 -20.36 -3.79 10.52
N GLU A 114 -20.56 -4.59 9.48
CA GLU A 114 -19.46 -5.18 8.72
C GLU A 114 -18.49 -4.11 8.21
N GLN A 115 -17.19 -4.31 8.47
CA GLN A 115 -16.16 -3.39 8.04
C GLN A 115 -15.40 -3.97 6.84
N PRO A 116 -14.99 -3.13 5.88
CA PRO A 116 -14.22 -3.59 4.74
C PRO A 116 -12.83 -4.07 5.17
N PHE A 117 -12.22 -4.87 4.31
CA PHE A 117 -10.79 -5.16 4.39
C PHE A 117 -10.00 -4.01 3.77
N VAL A 118 -8.94 -3.56 4.44
CA VAL A 118 -8.21 -2.34 4.06
C VAL A 118 -6.71 -2.59 3.96
N ILE A 119 -6.07 -2.00 2.97
CA ILE A 119 -4.62 -1.76 2.96
C ILE A 119 -4.37 -0.50 3.79
N VAL A 120 -3.32 -0.48 4.61
CA VAL A 120 -2.92 0.73 5.35
C VAL A 120 -1.77 1.44 4.65
N GLY A 121 -1.86 2.76 4.51
CA GLY A 121 -0.82 3.61 3.97
C GLY A 121 -0.51 4.80 4.88
N ASP A 122 0.54 5.53 4.55
CA ASP A 122 0.85 6.80 5.22
C ASP A 122 -0.18 7.90 4.89
N GLU A 123 0.02 9.10 5.44
CA GLU A 123 -0.92 10.22 5.29
C GLU A 123 -1.01 10.78 3.86
N THR A 124 -0.04 10.46 3.00
CA THR A 124 -0.02 10.97 1.63
C THR A 124 -1.05 10.28 0.76
N PHE A 125 -1.34 8.99 1.01
CA PHE A 125 -2.29 8.21 0.24
C PHE A 125 -3.71 8.79 0.30
N ALA A 126 -4.49 8.55 -0.75
CA ALA A 126 -5.91 8.93 -0.78
C ALA A 126 -6.75 7.93 0.01
N LEU A 127 -7.76 8.42 0.75
CA LEU A 127 -8.71 7.54 1.43
C LEU A 127 -9.58 6.83 0.38
N HIS A 128 -9.75 5.51 0.55
CA HIS A 128 -10.60 4.65 -0.29
C HIS A 128 -11.24 3.57 0.58
N GLU A 129 -12.30 2.92 0.08
CA GLU A 129 -12.99 1.81 0.76
C GLU A 129 -12.02 0.72 1.27
N ASN A 130 -11.01 0.39 0.45
CA ASN A 130 -9.98 -0.61 0.75
C ASN A 130 -8.57 0.00 0.95
N LEU A 131 -8.44 1.33 1.13
CA LEU A 131 -7.16 1.99 1.46
C LEU A 131 -7.37 3.00 2.58
N LEU A 132 -6.88 2.65 3.76
CA LEU A 132 -6.94 3.48 4.94
C LEU A 132 -5.66 4.28 5.10
N ARG A 133 -5.80 5.59 5.26
CA ARG A 133 -4.71 6.49 5.63
C ARG A 133 -4.86 6.94 7.08
N ARG A 134 -3.75 7.32 7.71
CA ARG A 134 -3.78 7.91 9.05
C ARG A 134 -4.61 9.19 9.08
N TYR A 135 -5.26 9.44 10.21
CA TYR A 135 -5.93 10.72 10.44
C TYR A 135 -4.90 11.85 10.36
N PRO A 136 -5.20 12.98 9.70
CA PRO A 136 -4.26 14.10 9.65
C PRO A 136 -3.91 14.54 11.06
N ARG A 137 -2.61 14.73 11.34
CA ARG A 137 -2.20 15.33 12.61
C ARG A 137 -2.78 16.74 12.69
N LYS A 138 -3.24 17.15 13.87
CA LYS A 138 -3.47 18.57 14.14
C LYS A 138 -2.12 19.28 13.97
N ILE A 139 -2.07 20.22 13.04
CA ILE A 139 -0.95 21.15 12.84
C ILE A 139 -0.92 22.12 14.01
#